data_AF-A0A8S9RHL2-F1
#
_entry.id   AF-A0A8S9RHL2-F1
#
_cell.length_a   1.000
_cell.length_b   1.000
_cell.length_c   1.000
_cell.angle_alpha   90.00
_cell.angle_beta   90.00
_cell.angle_gamma   90.00
#
_symmetry.space_group_name_H-M   'P 1'
#
loop_
_entity.id
_entity.type
_entity.pdbx_description
1 polymer ?
#
loop_
_entity_poly.entity_id
_entity_poly.type
_entity_poly.pdbx_seq_one_letter_code
_entity_poly.pdbx_strand_id
1 'polypeptide(L)'
;MENSGNDSLLLPGDRVEKGTWRDLRKQQSSTSDEEQQQEAERRAKFVHELMIEKAPATIVSLVGQNEYKQCAEDLYFFLQSSVCLKQLAFDLLELLLLSAFPEMEKAFKQLRDEKHIFGQYTPN
;
A
#
# COMPACT_ATOMS: atom_id res chain seq x y z
N MET A 1 21.95 -36.38 -65.82
CA MET A 1 21.55 -37.58 -65.05
C MET A 1 21.30 -37.14 -63.62
N GLU A 2 20.27 -37.71 -63.00
CA GLU A 2 19.59 -37.36 -61.74
C GLU A 2 20.52 -37.07 -60.54
N ASN A 3 20.15 -36.27 -59.52
CA ASN A 3 19.18 -36.56 -58.44
C ASN A 3 18.97 -35.27 -57.59
N SER A 4 17.76 -34.74 -57.34
CA SER A 4 16.77 -35.04 -56.28
C SER A 4 17.14 -34.64 -54.84
N GLY A 5 16.20 -33.95 -54.18
CA GLY A 5 16.11 -33.73 -52.72
C GLY A 5 17.03 -32.61 -52.20
N ASN A 6 16.54 -31.51 -51.62
CA ASN A 6 15.60 -31.51 -50.52
C ASN A 6 14.79 -30.20 -50.49
N ASP A 7 13.51 -30.29 -50.82
CA ASP A 7 12.49 -29.39 -50.30
C ASP A 7 12.27 -29.72 -48.81
N SER A 8 12.98 -29.00 -47.92
CA SER A 8 12.53 -28.87 -46.54
C SER A 8 11.78 -27.56 -46.40
N LEU A 9 10.47 -27.70 -46.54
CA LEU A 9 9.43 -26.83 -46.02
C LEU A 9 9.87 -26.08 -44.75
N LEU A 10 10.19 -24.80 -44.87
CA LEU A 10 10.01 -23.87 -43.77
C LEU A 10 8.69 -23.14 -43.99
N LEU A 11 7.72 -23.48 -43.15
CA LEU A 11 6.36 -22.97 -43.21
C LEU A 11 6.34 -21.43 -43.04
N PRO A 12 5.53 -20.70 -43.83
CA PRO A 12 5.30 -19.28 -43.64
C PRO A 12 4.38 -19.06 -42.42
N GLY A 13 4.94 -19.05 -41.21
CA GLY A 13 4.15 -18.93 -39.97
C GLY A 13 4.70 -17.95 -38.91
N ASP A 14 6.01 -17.79 -38.78
CA ASP A 14 6.56 -17.28 -37.50
C ASP A 14 6.64 -15.75 -37.35
N ARG A 15 6.27 -14.97 -38.36
CA ARG A 15 6.39 -13.49 -38.32
C ARG A 15 5.10 -12.77 -37.94
N VAL A 16 3.93 -13.43 -38.02
CA VAL A 16 2.63 -12.80 -37.75
C VAL A 16 2.23 -12.90 -36.27
N GLU A 17 2.72 -13.89 -35.52
CA GLU A 17 2.28 -14.10 -34.14
C GLU A 17 2.93 -13.18 -33.09
N LYS A 18 4.20 -12.78 -33.25
CA LYS A 18 4.91 -12.03 -32.18
C LYS A 18 4.40 -10.58 -31.97
N GLY A 19 3.66 -10.03 -32.93
CA GLY A 19 2.96 -8.75 -32.78
C GLY A 19 1.72 -8.90 -31.91
N THR A 20 0.84 -9.83 -32.30
CA THR A 20 -0.43 -10.13 -31.64
C THR A 20 -0.29 -10.54 -30.18
N TRP A 21 0.71 -11.37 -29.83
CA TRP A 21 0.91 -11.79 -28.44
C TRP A 21 1.38 -10.66 -27.51
N ARG A 22 2.03 -9.61 -28.04
CA ARG A 22 2.43 -8.43 -27.25
C ARG A 22 1.26 -7.50 -27.00
N ASP A 23 0.38 -7.35 -27.97
CA ASP A 23 -0.80 -6.50 -27.83
C ASP A 23 -1.86 -7.15 -26.92
N LEU A 24 -2.07 -8.47 -27.03
CA LEU A 24 -2.98 -9.21 -26.14
C LEU A 24 -2.50 -9.17 -24.68
N ARG A 25 -1.19 -9.30 -24.45
CA ARG A 25 -0.61 -9.24 -23.10
C ARG A 25 -0.65 -7.82 -22.53
N LYS A 26 -0.48 -6.79 -23.37
CA LYS A 26 -0.67 -5.39 -22.97
C LYS A 26 -2.13 -5.07 -22.65
N GLN A 27 -3.08 -5.59 -23.43
CA GLN A 27 -4.51 -5.41 -23.17
C GLN A 27 -4.95 -6.17 -21.91
N GLN A 28 -4.46 -7.39 -21.68
CA GLN A 28 -4.73 -8.12 -20.44
C GLN A 28 -4.06 -7.50 -19.22
N SER A 29 -2.84 -6.97 -19.34
CA SER A 29 -2.20 -6.26 -18.22
C SER A 29 -2.93 -4.95 -17.93
N SER A 30 -3.28 -4.15 -18.94
CA SER A 30 -3.96 -2.88 -18.72
C SER A 30 -5.36 -3.05 -18.11
N THR A 31 -6.12 -4.05 -18.56
CA THR A 31 -7.45 -4.34 -17.99
C THR A 31 -7.36 -4.85 -16.56
N SER A 32 -6.40 -5.73 -16.25
CA SER A 32 -6.14 -6.20 -14.88
C SER A 32 -5.69 -5.05 -13.96
N ASP A 33 -4.82 -4.16 -14.45
CA ASP A 33 -4.32 -3.02 -13.67
C ASP A 33 -5.46 -2.00 -13.40
N GLU A 34 -6.34 -1.77 -14.36
CA GLU A 34 -7.54 -0.93 -14.21
C GLU A 34 -8.53 -1.51 -13.20
N GLU A 35 -8.79 -2.82 -13.27
CA GLU A 35 -9.66 -3.52 -12.31
C GLU A 35 -9.09 -3.45 -10.89
N GLN A 36 -7.78 -3.64 -10.73
CA GLN A 36 -7.08 -3.50 -9.46
C GLN A 36 -7.14 -2.07 -8.93
N GLN A 37 -6.98 -1.07 -9.79
CA GLN A 37 -7.07 0.33 -9.41
C GLN A 37 -8.48 0.70 -8.97
N GLN A 38 -9.52 0.23 -9.68
CA GLN A 38 -10.92 0.43 -9.29
C GLN A 38 -11.28 -0.28 -7.99
N GLU A 39 -10.76 -1.48 -7.77
CA GLU A 39 -10.94 -2.21 -6.50
C GLU A 39 -10.23 -1.51 -5.35
N ALA A 40 -9.02 -0.99 -5.57
CA ALA A 40 -8.30 -0.18 -4.58
C ALA A 40 -9.06 1.11 -4.24
N GLU A 41 -9.61 1.79 -5.25
CA GLU A 41 -10.43 2.98 -5.08
C GLU A 41 -11.73 2.67 -4.31
N ARG A 42 -12.40 1.56 -4.65
CA ARG A 42 -13.58 1.08 -3.90
C ARG A 42 -13.25 0.77 -2.44
N ARG A 43 -12.11 0.14 -2.17
CA ARG A 43 -11.64 -0.16 -0.80
C ARG A 43 -11.32 1.11 -0.03
N ALA A 44 -10.62 2.06 -0.64
CA ALA A 44 -10.31 3.36 -0.03
C ALA A 44 -11.59 4.13 0.32
N LYS A 45 -12.57 4.16 -0.59
CA LYS A 45 -13.87 4.79 -0.36
C LYS A 45 -14.64 4.14 0.79
N PHE A 46 -14.63 2.82 0.88
CA PHE A 46 -15.27 2.10 1.98
C PHE A 46 -14.63 2.40 3.33
N VAL A 47 -13.29 2.46 3.41
CA VAL A 47 -12.58 2.84 4.64
C VAL A 47 -12.93 4.26 5.06
N HIS A 48 -12.98 5.20 4.10
CA HIS A 48 -13.40 6.57 4.37
C HIS A 48 -14.82 6.65 4.94
N GLU A 49 -15.78 5.98 4.29
CA GLU A 49 -17.17 5.93 4.75
C GLU A 49 -17.28 5.35 6.17
N LEU A 50 -16.53 4.28 6.45
CA LEU A 50 -16.55 3.63 7.76
C LEU A 50 -15.93 4.49 8.86
N MET A 51 -14.82 5.17 8.58
CA MET A 51 -14.10 6.00 9.55
C MET A 51 -14.76 7.36 9.80
N ILE A 52 -15.34 7.97 8.75
CA ILE A 52 -15.85 9.35 8.82
C ILE A 52 -17.36 9.36 9.07
N GLU A 53 -18.12 8.55 8.32
CA GLU A 53 -19.59 8.61 8.34
C GLU A 53 -20.20 7.66 9.38
N LYS A 54 -19.54 6.53 9.66
CA LYS A 54 -19.99 5.53 10.65
C LYS A 54 -19.16 5.54 11.93
N ALA A 55 -18.80 6.74 12.37
CA ALA A 55 -18.13 6.98 13.63
C ALA A 55 -18.88 6.34 14.83
N PRO A 56 -18.22 5.57 15.72
CA PRO A 56 -18.87 5.03 16.90
C PRO A 56 -19.38 6.15 17.81
N ALA A 57 -20.69 6.17 18.06
CA ALA A 57 -21.34 7.21 18.86
C ALA A 57 -20.74 7.37 20.26
N THR A 58 -20.24 6.27 20.86
CA THR A 58 -19.56 6.29 22.15
C THR A 58 -18.29 7.16 22.14
N ILE A 59 -17.49 7.08 21.07
CA ILE A 59 -16.25 7.85 20.95
C ILE A 59 -16.57 9.31 20.59
N VAL A 60 -17.51 9.51 19.67
CA VAL A 60 -17.98 10.85 19.26
C VAL A 60 -18.60 11.62 20.43
N SER A 61 -19.31 10.96 21.35
CA SER A 61 -19.88 11.59 22.54
C SER A 61 -18.83 11.98 23.59
N LEU A 62 -17.66 11.34 23.58
CA LEU A 62 -16.58 11.64 24.53
C LEU A 62 -15.65 12.74 24.00
N VAL A 63 -15.32 12.69 22.72
CA VAL A 63 -14.33 13.58 22.08
C VAL A 63 -15.00 14.78 21.38
N GLY A 64 -16.27 14.68 21.02
CA GLY A 64 -16.97 15.68 20.22
C GLY A 64 -16.92 15.37 18.72
N GLN A 65 -18.03 15.64 18.04
CA GLN A 65 -18.21 15.27 16.63
C GLN A 65 -17.24 15.97 15.68
N ASN A 66 -16.91 17.24 15.96
CA ASN A 66 -16.01 18.00 15.10
C ASN A 66 -14.55 17.53 15.24
N GLU A 67 -14.10 17.30 16.48
CA GLU A 67 -12.74 16.83 16.76
C GLU A 67 -12.54 15.39 16.27
N TYR A 68 -13.54 14.53 16.45
CA TYR A 68 -13.50 13.18 15.88
C TYR A 68 -13.36 13.22 14.36
N LYS A 69 -14.20 14.01 13.67
CA LYS A 69 -14.19 14.07 12.22
C LYS A 69 -12.84 14.53 11.68
N GLN A 70 -12.31 15.62 12.22
CA GLN A 70 -11.01 16.14 11.80
C GLN A 70 -9.88 15.14 12.06
N CYS A 71 -9.87 14.49 13.23
CA CYS A 71 -8.90 13.45 13.56
C CYS A 71 -9.01 12.23 12.62
N ALA A 72 -10.22 11.80 12.29
CA ALA A 72 -10.45 10.69 11.38
C ALA A 72 -10.02 11.01 9.93
N GLU A 73 -10.18 12.26 9.49
CA GLU A 73 -9.65 12.75 8.20
C GLU A 73 -8.12 12.71 8.19
N ASP A 74 -7.46 13.24 9.22
CA ASP A 74 -6.00 13.20 9.35
C ASP A 74 -5.47 11.76 9.37
N LEU A 75 -6.17 10.86 10.10
CA LEU A 75 -5.83 9.44 10.14
C LEU A 75 -5.98 8.82 8.75
N TYR A 76 -7.05 9.11 8.02
CA TYR A 76 -7.26 8.62 6.66
C TYR A 76 -6.12 9.02 5.72
N PHE A 77 -5.66 10.28 5.79
CA PHE A 77 -4.50 10.74 5.03
C PHE A 77 -3.20 10.04 5.46
N PHE A 78 -3.01 9.78 6.76
CA PHE A 78 -1.83 9.04 7.24
C PHE A 78 -1.83 7.58 6.81
N LEU A 79 -2.99 6.91 6.77
CA LEU A 79 -3.13 5.53 6.31
C LEU A 79 -2.75 5.40 4.82
N GLN A 80 -2.91 6.46 4.02
CA GLN A 80 -2.49 6.48 2.61
C GLN A 80 -0.96 6.48 2.45
N SER A 81 -0.22 6.98 3.44
CA SER A 81 1.25 6.94 3.46
C SER A 81 1.76 5.70 4.20
N SER A 82 2.45 4.82 3.50
CA SER A 82 3.02 3.61 4.11
C SER A 82 4.08 3.89 5.19
N VAL A 83 4.66 5.10 5.23
CA VAL A 83 5.62 5.53 6.25
C VAL A 83 4.88 6.02 7.50
N CYS A 84 3.89 6.89 7.32
CA CYS A 84 3.08 7.43 8.42
C CYS A 84 2.27 6.33 9.10
N LEU A 85 1.73 5.38 8.34
CA LEU A 85 1.05 4.20 8.89
C LEU A 85 1.94 3.41 9.85
N LYS A 86 3.22 3.20 9.50
CA LYS A 86 4.15 2.46 10.36
C LYS A 86 4.50 3.24 11.62
N GLN A 87 4.65 4.56 11.51
CA GLN A 87 4.89 5.43 12.66
C GLN A 87 3.68 5.41 13.61
N LEU A 88 2.47 5.64 13.07
CA LEU A 88 1.23 5.57 13.84
C LEU A 88 1.05 4.22 14.53
N ALA A 89 1.29 3.10 13.83
CA ALA A 89 1.21 1.77 14.43
C ALA A 89 2.25 1.56 15.54
N PHE A 90 3.47 2.08 15.35
CA PHE A 90 4.52 2.00 16.37
C PHE A 90 4.16 2.84 17.60
N ASP A 91 3.66 4.06 17.41
CA ASP A 91 3.24 4.96 18.48
C ASP A 91 2.05 4.38 19.27
N LEU A 92 1.08 3.77 18.58
CA LEU A 92 -0.04 3.06 19.21
C LEU A 92 0.43 1.83 19.99
N LEU A 93 1.37 1.07 19.44
CA LEU A 93 1.94 -0.10 20.12
C LEU A 93 2.74 0.31 21.35
N GLU A 94 3.53 1.37 21.26
CA GLU A 94 4.25 1.96 22.37
C GLU A 94 3.27 2.42 23.46
N LEU A 95 2.23 3.17 23.09
CA LEU A 95 1.20 3.62 24.02
C LEU A 95 0.51 2.44 24.73
N LEU A 96 0.16 1.38 24.00
CA LEU A 96 -0.50 0.20 24.55
C LEU A 96 0.43 -0.58 25.50
N LEU A 97 1.70 -0.73 25.12
CA LEU A 97 2.69 -1.41 25.95
C LEU A 97 3.03 -0.61 27.21
N LEU A 98 3.12 0.72 27.14
CA LEU A 98 3.28 1.57 28.33
C LEU A 98 2.03 1.54 29.23
N SER A 99 0.84 1.47 28.63
CA SER A 99 -0.41 1.34 29.37
C SER A 99 -0.53 0.00 30.08
N ALA A 100 -0.02 -1.09 29.50
CA ALA A 100 -0.08 -2.43 30.08
C ALA A 100 1.10 -2.75 31.01
N PHE A 101 2.30 -2.23 30.68
CA PHE A 101 3.57 -2.50 31.33
C PHE A 101 4.38 -1.20 31.45
N PRO A 102 4.08 -0.37 32.47
CA PRO A 102 4.80 0.89 32.66
C PRO A 102 6.30 0.69 32.95
N GLU A 103 6.74 -0.51 33.38
CA GLU A 103 8.18 -0.78 33.57
C GLU A 103 8.99 -0.74 32.27
N MET A 104 8.32 -0.87 31.11
CA MET A 104 8.96 -0.86 29.79
C MET A 104 9.32 0.55 29.30
N GLU A 105 8.88 1.61 30.01
CA GLU A 105 9.16 3.01 29.69
C GLU A 105 10.65 3.29 29.46
N LYS A 106 11.53 2.65 30.23
CA LYS A 106 12.98 2.80 30.08
C LYS A 106 13.51 2.24 28.76
N ALA A 107 12.97 1.11 28.31
CA ALA A 107 13.37 0.48 27.05
C ALA A 107 12.89 1.32 25.84
N PHE A 108 11.68 1.85 25.92
CA PHE A 108 11.15 2.76 24.91
C PHE A 108 11.89 4.09 24.85
N LYS A 109 12.30 4.63 25.99
CA LYS A 109 13.13 5.84 26.07
C LYS A 109 14.48 5.63 25.39
N GLN A 110 15.15 4.52 25.69
CA GLN A 110 16.40 4.15 25.02
C GLN A 110 16.21 3.98 23.50
N LEU A 111 15.11 3.35 23.08
CA LEU A 111 14.80 3.17 21.67
C LEU A 111 14.49 4.51 20.96
N ARG A 112 13.84 5.46 21.63
CA ARG A 112 13.63 6.83 21.11
C ARG A 112 14.94 7.60 20.98
N ASP A 113 15.80 7.49 21.98
CA ASP A 113 17.12 8.12 21.97
C ASP A 113 17.99 7.58 20.83
N GLU A 114 17.96 6.26 20.59
CA GLU A 114 18.67 5.60 19.47
C GLU A 114 18.06 5.98 18.11
N LYS A 115 16.74 6.09 17.98
CA LYS A 115 16.09 6.53 16.73
C LYS A 115 16.40 7.98 16.37
N HIS A 116 16.67 8.84 17.35
CA HIS A 116 17.07 10.24 17.11
C HIS A 116 18.44 10.36 16.43
N ILE A 117 19.29 9.33 16.55
CA ILE A 117 20.62 9.29 15.92
C ILE A 117 20.51 8.99 14.42
N PHE A 118 19.52 8.20 13.99
CA PHE A 118 19.31 7.87 12.57
C PHE A 118 18.87 9.04 11.69
N GLY A 119 18.42 10.16 12.28
CA GLY A 119 18.03 11.38 11.56
C GLY A 119 19.15 12.41 11.42
N GLN A 120 20.28 12.22 12.11
CA GLN A 120 21.42 13.14 11.99
C GLN A 120 22.23 12.78 10.74
N TYR A 121 21.88 13.41 9.62
CA TYR A 121 22.76 13.46 8.46
C TYR A 121 24.03 14.22 8.87
N THR A 122 25.14 13.52 9.05
CA THR A 122 26.46 14.11 9.13
C THR A 122 26.93 14.42 7.72
N PRO A 123 26.94 15.68 7.25
CA PRO A 123 27.64 16.02 6.02
C PRO A 123 29.14 15.79 6.25
N ASN A 124 29.74 14.93 5.42
CA ASN A 124 31.20 14.83 5.28
C ASN A 124 31.76 16.06 4.57
#